data_AF-A0A6L2ZV39-F1
#
_entry.id   AF-A0A6L2ZV39-F1
#
_cell.length_a   1.000
_cell.length_b   1.000
_cell.length_c   1.000
_cell.angle_alpha   90.00
_cell.angle_beta   90.00
_cell.angle_gamma   90.00
#
_symmetry.space_group_name_H-M   'P 1'
#
loop_
_entity.id
_entity.type
_entity.pdbx_description
1 polymer ?
#
loop_
_entity_poly.entity_id
_entity_poly.type
_entity_poly.pdbx_seq_one_letter_code
_entity_poly.pdbx_strand_id
1 'polypeptide(L)' 'MQTGDIITLSNGQRATVVTADTDKFKNIIIVELEDHDVRVVDRETLTLAPAKYHDNFGSHSKIW' A
#
# COMPACT_ATOMS: atom_id res chain seq x y z
N MET A 1 0.39 1.43 -15.87
CA MET A 1 -0.41 1.65 -14.66
C MET A 1 -0.53 3.13 -14.46
N GLN A 2 -1.75 3.61 -14.37
CA GLN A 2 -2.12 4.99 -14.10
C GLN A 2 -3.02 5.02 -12.86
N THR A 3 -3.12 6.19 -12.23
CA THR A 3 -4.09 6.39 -11.14
C THR A 3 -5.50 6.10 -11.66
N GLY A 4 -6.26 5.30 -10.91
CA GLY A 4 -7.60 4.82 -11.25
C GLY A 4 -7.64 3.43 -11.90
N ASP A 5 -6.51 2.89 -12.33
CA ASP A 5 -6.46 1.52 -12.87
C ASP A 5 -6.80 0.49 -11.78
N ILE A 6 -7.55 -0.55 -12.13
CA ILE A 6 -7.76 -1.73 -11.28
C ILE A 6 -6.76 -2.81 -11.69
N ILE A 7 -5.92 -3.24 -10.75
CA ILE A 7 -4.89 -4.27 -10.97
C ILE A 7 -5.15 -5.50 -10.10
N THR A 8 -4.53 -6.62 -10.48
CA THR A 8 -4.47 -7.84 -9.64
C THR A 8 -3.07 -7.95 -9.05
N LEU A 9 -2.97 -8.00 -7.73
CA LEU A 9 -1.73 -8.15 -6.98
C LEU A 9 -1.21 -9.59 -7.09
N SER A 10 0.06 -9.81 -6.73
CA SER A 10 0.71 -11.13 -6.83
C SER A 10 0.04 -12.21 -5.96
N ASN A 11 -0.69 -11.81 -4.92
CA ASN A 11 -1.49 -12.68 -4.07
C ASN A 11 -2.91 -12.94 -4.59
N GLY A 12 -3.26 -12.43 -5.78
CA GLY A 12 -4.56 -12.59 -6.42
C GLY A 12 -5.64 -11.58 -6.00
N GLN A 13 -5.36 -10.68 -5.06
CA GLN A 13 -6.31 -9.63 -4.66
C GLN A 13 -6.42 -8.54 -5.73
N ARG A 14 -7.60 -7.94 -5.85
CA ARG A 14 -7.80 -6.75 -6.69
C ARG A 14 -7.54 -5.49 -5.89
N ALA A 15 -6.96 -4.49 -6.55
CA ALA A 15 -6.67 -3.21 -5.93
C ALA A 15 -6.79 -2.08 -6.95
N THR A 16 -7.19 -0.90 -6.49
CA THR A 16 -7.26 0.32 -7.30
C THR A 16 -5.99 1.13 -7.10
N VAL A 17 -5.34 1.54 -8.18
CA VAL A 17 -4.13 2.37 -8.11
C VAL A 17 -4.51 3.79 -7.69
N VAL A 18 -4.07 4.21 -6.51
CA VAL A 18 -4.28 5.57 -5.98
C VAL A 18 -3.17 6.49 -6.47
N THR A 19 -1.93 6.02 -6.52
CA THR A 19 -0.80 6.82 -6.98
C THR A 19 0.22 5.97 -7.72
N ALA A 20 0.54 6.38 -8.95
CA ALA A 20 1.58 5.79 -9.79
C ALA A 20 2.52 6.87 -10.38
N ASP A 21 2.86 7.87 -9.56
CA ASP A 21 3.76 8.96 -9.92
C ASP A 21 5.21 8.45 -10.02
N THR A 22 5.68 8.24 -11.25
CA THR A 22 7.02 7.71 -11.54
C THR A 22 8.14 8.71 -11.32
N ASP A 23 7.81 10.01 -11.29
CA ASP A 23 8.79 11.07 -11.04
C ASP A 23 9.13 11.12 -9.55
N LYS A 24 8.14 10.86 -8.69
CA LYS A 24 8.33 10.76 -7.22
C LYS A 24 8.79 9.38 -6.77
N PHE A 25 8.27 8.33 -7.39
CA PHE A 25 8.47 6.96 -6.93
C PHE A 25 8.86 6.04 -8.09
N LYS A 26 10.13 5.62 -8.12
CA LYS A 26 10.66 4.82 -9.22
C LYS A 26 10.10 3.39 -9.25
N ASN A 27 9.99 2.76 -8.08
CA ASN A 27 9.76 1.31 -7.96
C ASN A 27 8.48 0.94 -7.21
N ILE A 28 7.70 1.92 -6.74
CA ILE A 28 6.49 1.63 -5.96
C ILE A 28 5.26 2.30 -6.58
N ILE A 29 4.11 1.71 -6.28
CA ILE A 29 2.80 2.31 -6.48
C ILE A 29 2.02 2.22 -5.16
N ILE A 30 1.08 3.14 -4.97
CA ILE A 30 0.15 3.11 -3.83
C ILE A 30 -1.19 2.63 -4.36
N VAL A 31 -1.75 1.63 -3.71
CA VAL A 31 -3.03 1.03 -4.07
C VAL A 31 -3.99 1.04 -2.89
N GLU A 32 -5.28 1.08 -3.18
CA GLU A 32 -6.36 0.83 -2.24
C GLU A 32 -6.92 -0.57 -2.51
N LEU A 33 -6.93 -1.41 -1.48
CA LEU A 33 -7.49 -2.75 -1.51
C LEU A 33 -9.03 -2.72 -1.40
N GLU A 34 -9.70 -3.84 -1.65
CA GLU A 34 -11.17 -3.94 -1.54
C GLU A 34 -11.71 -3.64 -0.13
N ASP A 35 -10.90 -3.80 0.91
CA ASP A 35 -11.22 -3.47 2.31
C ASP A 35 -10.95 -1.99 2.67
N HIS A 36 -10.68 -1.14 1.67
CA HIS A 36 -10.29 0.26 1.81
C HIS A 36 -8.95 0.49 2.51
N ASP A 37 -8.14 -0.55 2.70
CA ASP A 37 -6.79 -0.42 3.23
C ASP A 37 -5.83 0.09 2.15
N VAL A 38 -5.06 1.14 2.46
CA VAL A 38 -4.11 1.75 1.53
C VAL A 38 -2.73 1.16 1.79
N ARG A 39 -2.17 0.56 0.74
CA ARG A 39 -0.91 -0.17 0.82
C ARG A 39 0.08 0.30 -0.24
N VAL A 40 1.36 0.22 0.12
CA VAL A 40 2.47 0.38 -0.83
C VAL A 40 2.75 -0.97 -1.47
N VAL A 41 2.91 -0.98 -2.79
CA VAL A 41 3.15 -2.17 -3.60
C VAL A 41 4.40 -1.95 -4.45
N ASP A 42 5.23 -2.97 -4.56
CA ASP A 42 6.34 -3.00 -5.50
C ASP A 42 5.82 -3.07 -6.95
N ARG A 43 6.26 -2.16 -7.80
CA ARG A 43 5.71 -1.97 -9.15
C ARG A 43 6.05 -3.12 -10.10
N GLU A 44 7.20 -3.75 -9.93
CA GLU A 44 7.66 -4.81 -10.84
C GLU A 44 7.03 -6.16 -10.49
N THR A 45 6.97 -6.47 -9.20
CA THR A 45 6.49 -7.78 -8.71
C THR A 45 5.03 -7.78 -8.29
N LEU A 46 4.41 -6.60 -8.14
CA LEU A 46 3.05 -6.43 -7.60
C LEU A 46 2.86 -7.06 -6.22
N THR A 47 3.93 -7.09 -5.44
CA THR A 47 3.93 -7.63 -4.08
C THR A 47 3.69 -6.51 -3.08
N LEU A 48 2.82 -6.78 -2.10
CA LEU A 48 2.58 -5.87 -0.99
C LEU A 48 3.85 -5.67 -0.18
N ALA A 49 4.19 -4.42 0.11
CA ALA A 49 5.21 -4.15 1.10
C ALA A 49 4.76 -4.75 2.44
N PRO A 50 5.65 -5.44 3.18
CA PRO A 50 5.28 -6.01 4.46
C PRO A 50 4.79 -4.89 5.37
N ALA A 51 3.58 -5.07 5.90
CA ALA A 51 3.09 -4.22 6.97
C ALA A 51 4.04 -4.42 8.15
N LYS A 52 4.94 -3.46 8.39
CA LYS A 52 5.62 -3.40 9.67
C LYS A 52 4.53 -3.04 10.68
N TYR A 53 4.03 -4.03 11.41
CA TYR A 53 3.34 -3.77 12.67
C TYR A 53 4.30 -2.92 13.50
N HIS A 54 4.04 -1.63 13.54
CA HIS A 54 4.66 -0.79 14.54
C HIS A 54 3.78 -0.99 15.76
N ASP A 55 4.22 -1.83 16.70
CA ASP A 55 3.58 -2.05 18.00
C ASP A 55 3.69 -0.78 18.87
N ASN A 56 3.16 0.34 18.38
CA ASN A 56 3.10 1.62 19.09
C ASN A 56 1.96 1.67 20.12
N PHE A 57 1.26 0.55 20.34
CA PHE A 57 0.30 0.43 21.44
C PHE A 57 0.97 0.39 22.83
N GLY A 58 2.31 0.32 22.89
CA GLY A 58 3.06 0.15 24.14
C GLY A 58 3.29 1.40 25.01
N SER A 59 3.19 2.64 24.49
CA SER A 59 3.75 3.79 25.24
C SER A 59 2.99 5.11 25.14
N HIS A 60 1.67 5.10 24.90
CA HIS A 60 0.86 6.25 25.31
C HIS A 60 0.51 6.07 26.79
N SER A 61 1.43 6.42 27.68
CA SER A 61 1.11 6.58 29.10
C SER A 61 -0.05 7.57 29.20
N LYS A 62 -1.20 7.05 29.64
CA LYS A 62 -2.42 7.80 29.89
C LYS A 62 -2.07 8.99 30.78
N ILE A 63 -2.17 10.20 30.24
CA ILE A 63 -2.02 11.44 31.02
C ILE A 63 -3.33 11.63 31.77
N TRP A 64 -3.35 11.15 33.01
CA TRP A 64 -4.23 11.58 34.10
C TRP A 64 -4.01 13.04 34.49
#